data_AF-A0A1E3UGQ2-F1
#
_entry.id   AF-A0A1E3UGQ2-F1
#
_cell.length_a   1.000
_cell.length_b   1.000
_cell.length_c   1.000
_cell.angle_alpha   90.00
_cell.angle_beta   90.00
_cell.angle_gamma   90.00
#
_symmetry.space_group_name_H-M   'P 1'
#
loop_
_entity.id
_entity.type
_entity.pdbx_description
1 polymer ?
#
loop_
_entity_poly.entity_id
_entity_poly.type
_entity_poly.pdbx_seq_one_letter_code
_entity_poly.pdbx_strand_id
1 'polypeptide(L)'
;MFVIKGNICADRVRLGRALQQPPITQEELAMKIQLLGFEDMTKLIISRIEKNQRHVCDAELRVLAKALNVSMEWLVGDVNIFE
;
A
#
# COMPACT_ATOMS: atom_id res chain seq x y z
N MET A 1 15.96 3.79 -21.27
CA MET A 1 15.57 3.03 -20.06
C MET A 1 14.38 3.74 -19.44
N PHE A 2 13.18 3.17 -19.50
CA PHE A 2 12.01 3.77 -18.83
C PHE A 2 12.18 3.55 -17.33
N VAL A 3 12.71 4.54 -16.63
CA VAL A 3 12.83 4.49 -15.16
C VAL A 3 11.46 4.82 -14.61
N ILE A 4 10.74 3.80 -14.14
CA ILE A 4 9.50 3.99 -13.38
C ILE A 4 9.88 4.80 -12.13
N LYS A 5 9.35 6.03 -12.02
CA LYS A 5 9.75 7.00 -10.99
C LYS A 5 9.25 6.67 -9.56
N GLY A 6 8.67 5.49 -9.35
CA GLY A 6 8.14 5.08 -8.04
C GLY A 6 7.16 3.92 -8.13
N ASN A 7 6.38 3.71 -7.08
CA ASN A 7 5.29 2.75 -7.05
C ASN A 7 4.00 3.40 -7.56
N ILE A 8 3.32 2.67 -8.42
CA ILE A 8 1.97 3.03 -8.87
C ILE A 8 1.00 3.06 -7.68
N CYS A 9 1.21 2.20 -6.67
CA CYS A 9 0.31 2.08 -5.52
C CYS A 9 0.47 3.14 -4.43
N ALA A 10 1.50 4.00 -4.47
CA ALA A 10 1.84 4.87 -3.34
C ALA A 10 0.69 5.78 -2.90
N ASP A 11 0.07 6.47 -3.86
CA ASP A 11 -1.05 7.38 -3.57
C ASP A 11 -2.28 6.62 -3.07
N ARG A 12 -2.54 5.43 -3.61
CA ARG A 12 -3.68 4.61 -3.22
C ARG A 12 -3.49 3.90 -1.88
N VAL A 13 -2.27 3.61 -1.46
CA VAL A 13 -1.98 3.17 -0.08
C VAL A 13 -2.38 4.27 0.91
N ARG A 14 -1.98 5.52 0.64
CA ARG A 14 -2.36 6.68 1.45
C ARG A 14 -3.88 6.88 1.46
N LEU A 15 -4.51 6.82 0.28
CA LEU A 15 -5.96 6.93 0.12
C LEU A 15 -6.69 5.82 0.90
N GLY A 16 -6.25 4.57 0.74
CA GLY A 16 -6.85 3.40 1.38
C GLY A 16 -6.84 3.49 2.90
N ARG A 17 -5.79 4.09 3.50
CA ARG A 17 -5.77 4.42 4.93
C ARG A 17 -6.78 5.49 5.32
N ALA A 18 -6.84 6.56 4.54
CA ALA A 18 -7.73 7.70 4.79
C ALA A 18 -9.22 7.33 4.64
N LEU A 19 -9.52 6.33 3.81
CA LEU A 19 -10.88 5.81 3.57
C LEU A 19 -11.35 4.78 4.60
N GLN A 20 -10.47 4.29 5.50
CA GLN A 20 -10.91 3.45 6.61
C GLN A 20 -11.84 4.23 7.55
N GLN A 21 -12.70 3.54 8.28
CA GLN A 21 -13.59 4.12 9.28
C GLN A 21 -13.36 3.45 10.64
N PRO A 22 -12.61 4.08 11.57
CA PRO A 22 -11.94 5.39 11.45
C PRO A 22 -10.70 5.35 10.52
N PRO A 23 -10.24 6.51 10.00
CA PRO A 23 -9.00 6.58 9.25
C PRO A 23 -7.83 6.08 10.10
N ILE A 24 -7.01 5.20 9.53
CA ILE A 24 -5.87 4.62 10.25
C ILE A 24 -4.59 5.39 9.95
N THR A 25 -3.69 5.48 10.91
CA THR A 25 -2.35 6.05 10.82
C THR A 25 -1.37 5.11 10.10
N GLN A 26 -0.18 5.63 9.75
CA GLN A 26 0.90 4.80 9.18
C GLN A 26 1.38 3.72 10.16
N GLU A 27 1.34 4.00 11.47
CA GLU A 27 1.71 3.05 12.52
C GLU A 27 0.68 1.92 12.60
N GLU A 28 -0.61 2.26 12.61
CA GLU A 28 -1.70 1.27 12.64
C GLU A 28 -1.71 0.37 11.39
N LEU A 29 -1.40 0.93 10.21
CA LEU A 29 -1.22 0.11 9.01
C LEU A 29 -0.02 -0.83 9.15
N ALA A 30 1.11 -0.36 9.68
CA ALA A 30 2.28 -1.19 9.90
C ALA A 30 1.97 -2.34 10.86
N MET A 31 1.34 -2.06 12.02
CA MET A 31 0.90 -3.07 12.98
C MET A 31 -0.04 -4.09 12.33
N LYS A 32 -1.01 -3.64 11.51
CA LYS A 32 -1.93 -4.54 10.81
C LYS A 32 -1.21 -5.47 9.83
N ILE A 33 -0.17 -4.98 9.16
CA ILE A 33 0.67 -5.77 8.26
C ILE A 33 1.53 -6.78 9.03
N GLN A 34 2.08 -6.39 10.18
CA GLN A 34 2.82 -7.29 11.06
C GLN A 34 1.95 -8.46 11.53
N LEU A 35 0.70 -8.18 11.91
CA LEU A 35 -0.28 -9.21 12.28
C LEU A 35 -0.67 -10.16 11.12
N LEU A 36 -0.40 -9.78 9.86
CA LEU A 36 -0.58 -10.62 8.68
C LEU A 36 0.67 -11.47 8.35
N GLY A 37 1.70 -11.44 9.20
CA GLY A 37 2.94 -12.23 9.06
C GLY A 37 4.11 -11.47 8.44
N PHE A 38 4.00 -10.15 8.23
CA PHE A 38 5.07 -9.31 7.71
C PHE A 38 5.70 -8.49 8.85
N GLU A 39 6.45 -9.19 9.71
CA GLU A 39 6.91 -8.71 11.03
C GLU A 39 7.82 -7.46 10.96
N ASP A 40 8.61 -7.32 9.89
CA ASP A 40 9.55 -6.20 9.72
C ASP A 40 8.88 -4.90 9.22
N MET A 41 7.56 -4.88 9.03
CA MET A 41 6.86 -3.69 8.56
C MET A 41 6.82 -2.61 9.64
N THR A 42 7.35 -1.43 9.33
CA THR A 42 7.40 -0.28 10.26
C THR A 42 6.72 0.95 9.67
N LYS A 43 6.32 1.89 10.54
CA LYS A 43 5.82 3.21 10.11
C LYS A 43 6.75 3.93 9.13
N LEU A 44 8.07 3.80 9.30
CA LEU A 44 9.05 4.42 8.40
C LEU A 44 8.98 3.80 6.99
N ILE A 45 8.79 2.48 6.90
CA ILE A 45 8.61 1.79 5.61
C ILE A 45 7.33 2.28 4.94
N ILE A 46 6.19 2.32 5.65
CA ILE A 46 4.93 2.85 5.12
C ILE A 46 5.09 4.29 4.64
N SER A 47 5.75 5.15 5.43
CA SER A 47 6.01 6.55 5.06
C SER A 47 6.83 6.67 3.78
N ARG A 48 7.87 5.82 3.61
CA ARG A 48 8.69 5.79 2.39
C ARG A 48 7.92 5.27 1.18
N ILE A 49 7.04 4.28 1.37
CA ILE A 49 6.15 3.77 0.32
C ILE A 49 5.22 4.90 -0.16
N GLU A 50 4.52 5.56 0.76
CA GLU A 50 3.60 6.67 0.43
C GLU A 50 4.30 7.86 -0.23
N LYS A 51 5.60 8.07 0.04
CA LYS A 51 6.41 9.12 -0.57
C LYS A 51 7.15 8.69 -1.84
N ASN A 52 6.94 7.47 -2.33
CA ASN A 52 7.68 6.89 -3.45
C ASN A 52 9.21 6.87 -3.26
N GLN A 53 9.68 6.79 -2.02
CA GLN A 53 11.10 6.72 -1.66
C GLN A 53 11.63 5.28 -1.52
N ARG A 54 10.76 4.28 -1.65
CA ARG A 54 11.09 2.86 -1.58
C ARG A 54 10.16 2.09 -2.50
N HIS A 55 10.69 1.14 -3.27
CA HIS A 55 9.87 0.24 -4.10
C HIS A 55 9.06 -0.76 -3.27
N VAL A 56 7.89 -1.12 -3.78
CA VAL A 56 6.99 -2.14 -3.23
C VAL A 56 7.09 -3.37 -4.13
N CYS A 57 7.43 -4.52 -3.56
CA CYS A 57 7.37 -5.78 -4.30
C CYS A 57 5.93 -6.31 -4.38
N ASP A 58 5.69 -7.27 -5.28
CA ASP A 58 4.38 -7.91 -5.49
C ASP A 58 3.82 -8.56 -4.20
N ALA A 59 4.69 -9.18 -3.39
CA ALA A 59 4.31 -9.74 -2.09
C ALA A 59 3.83 -8.66 -1.11
N GLU A 60 4.55 -7.54 -1.02
CA GLU A 60 4.13 -6.39 -0.20
C GLU A 60 2.83 -5.77 -0.73
N LEU A 61 2.68 -5.65 -2.05
CA LEU A 61 1.46 -5.15 -2.68
C LEU A 61 0.25 -6.01 -2.30
N ARG A 62 0.39 -7.34 -2.34
CA ARG A 62 -0.67 -8.28 -1.91
C ARG A 62 -1.05 -8.08 -0.44
N VAL A 63 -0.08 -7.81 0.42
CA VAL A 63 -0.31 -7.64 1.86
C VAL A 63 -0.93 -6.29 2.16
N LEU A 64 -0.49 -5.24 1.48
CA LEU A 64 -1.13 -3.91 1.54
C LEU A 64 -2.60 -4.00 1.13
N ALA A 65 -2.90 -4.74 0.06
CA ALA A 65 -4.27 -4.96 -0.40
C ALA A 65 -5.12 -5.63 0.69
N LYS A 66 -4.62 -6.72 1.28
CA LYS A 66 -5.26 -7.41 2.41
C LYS A 66 -5.42 -6.51 3.64
N ALA A 67 -4.38 -5.77 4.03
CA ALA A 67 -4.39 -4.91 5.21
C ALA A 67 -5.38 -3.74 5.04
N LEU A 68 -5.51 -3.18 3.85
CA LEU A 68 -6.44 -2.09 3.54
C LEU A 68 -7.83 -2.60 3.14
N ASN A 69 -8.03 -3.91 3.03
CA ASN A 69 -9.27 -4.54 2.57
C ASN A 69 -9.73 -4.02 1.19
N VAL A 70 -8.79 -3.97 0.25
CA VAL A 70 -9.00 -3.57 -1.15
C VAL A 70 -8.37 -4.61 -2.08
N SER A 71 -8.68 -4.57 -3.37
CA SER A 71 -8.03 -5.45 -4.35
C SER A 71 -6.64 -4.92 -4.74
N MET A 72 -5.80 -5.78 -5.35
CA MET A 72 -4.49 -5.36 -5.85
C MET A 72 -4.63 -4.41 -7.03
N GLU A 73 -5.61 -4.64 -7.90
CA GLU A 73 -5.99 -3.82 -9.04
C GLU A 73 -6.42 -2.42 -8.57
N TRP A 74 -7.21 -2.37 -7.49
CA TRP A 74 -7.52 -1.11 -6.86
C TRP A 74 -6.26 -0.41 -6.36
N LEU A 75 -5.26 -1.08 -5.79
CA LEU A 75 -4.04 -0.39 -5.36
C LEU A 75 -3.23 0.19 -6.52
N VAL A 76 -3.18 -0.47 -7.68
CA VAL A 76 -2.43 0.04 -8.85
C VAL A 76 -3.25 0.94 -9.76
N GLY A 77 -4.55 1.07 -9.51
CA GLY A 77 -5.43 1.91 -10.30
C GLY A 77 -5.81 1.35 -11.66
N ASP A 78 -5.61 0.06 -11.84
CA ASP A 78 -6.17 -0.70 -12.96
C ASP A 78 -7.66 -0.91 -12.65
N VAL A 79 -8.48 0.07 -13.03
CA VAL A 79 -9.93 -0.12 -13.15
C VAL A 79 -10.17 -0.82 -14.48
N ASN A 80 -11.02 -1.85 -14.49
CA ASN A 80 -11.39 -2.53 -15.73
C ASN A 80 -11.91 -1.50 -16.74
N ILE A 81 -11.09 -1.19 -17.74
CA ILE A 81 -11.39 -0.28 -18.85
C ILE A 81 -12.09 -1.00 -20.01
N PHE A 82 -12.47 -2.27 -19.81
CA PHE A 82 -13.13 -3.12 -20.80
C PHE A 82 -14.54 -3.57 -20.39
N GLU A 83 -15.15 -2.92 -19.39
CA GLU A 83 -16.58 -3.05 -19.07
C GLU A 83 -17.38 -1.84 -19.55
#